data_AF-A0A6V8ME51-F1
#
_entry.id   AF-A0A6V8ME51-F1
#
_cell.length_a   1.000
_cell.length_b   1.000
_cell.length_c   1.000
_cell.angle_alpha   90.00
_cell.angle_beta   90.00
_cell.angle_gamma   90.00
#
_symmetry.space_group_name_H-M   'P 1'
#
loop_
_entity.id
_entity.type
_entity.pdbx_description
1 polymer ?
#
loop_
_entity_poly.entity_id
_entity_poly.type
_entity_poly.pdbx_seq_one_letter_code
_entity_poly.pdbx_strand_id
1 'polypeptide(L)'
;MTGFDLHNAKLVEIFKLFLLPVGGGIPAGVLVARDSGVAWPVTAATYLVSDLVLALAFEPVLRLFALIFGRIRPLSRFAAALKAANARSATQLTGTSSGPLALVLVSFGVDPMTGRSTALAAGHGFLAGWAFAIAGDLLYFAVIALTTLKLNRYVKDPATTVGLVLAAMLLVPMLVRRLRRPAGSPAFRP
;
A
#
# COMPACT_ATOMS: atom_id res chain seq x y z
N MET A 1 33.88 -5.46 15.97
CA MET A 1 32.89 -5.43 14.88
C MET A 1 33.46 -4.56 13.77
N THR A 2 33.57 -5.11 12.56
CA THR A 2 34.15 -4.38 11.42
C THR A 2 33.16 -3.37 10.86
N GLY A 3 33.62 -2.38 10.09
CA GLY A 3 32.73 -1.40 9.42
C GLY A 3 31.71 -2.05 8.48
N PHE A 4 32.02 -3.23 7.94
CA PHE A 4 31.13 -4.04 7.12
C PHE A 4 29.98 -4.65 7.92
N ASP A 5 30.26 -5.18 9.13
CA ASP A 5 29.22 -5.73 10.02
C ASP A 5 28.21 -4.67 10.45
N LEU A 6 28.69 -3.45 10.72
CA LEU A 6 27.84 -2.34 11.13
C LEU A 6 26.88 -1.90 10.02
N HIS A 7 27.37 -1.85 8.77
CA HIS A 7 26.55 -1.49 7.61
C HIS A 7 25.47 -2.54 7.34
N ASN A 8 25.83 -3.82 7.41
CA ASN A 8 24.87 -4.92 7.24
C ASN A 8 23.81 -4.94 8.34
N ALA A 9 24.20 -4.68 9.60
CA ALA A 9 23.26 -4.60 10.72
C ALA A 9 22.22 -3.48 10.50
N LYS A 10 22.63 -2.32 9.97
CA LYS A 10 21.73 -1.20 9.66
C LYS A 10 20.77 -1.51 8.52
N LEU A 11 21.22 -2.17 7.46
CA LEU A 11 20.35 -2.61 6.37
C LEU A 11 19.29 -3.61 6.86
N VAL A 12 19.66 -4.54 7.74
CA VAL A 12 18.72 -5.49 8.34
C VAL A 12 17.68 -4.80 9.22
N GLU A 13 18.06 -3.75 9.96
CA GLU A 13 17.14 -2.94 10.77
C GLU A 13 16.11 -2.23 9.88
N ILE A 14 16.57 -1.58 8.81
CA ILE A 14 15.70 -0.92 7.81
C ILE A 14 14.76 -1.93 7.16
N PHE A 15 15.27 -3.09 6.77
CA PHE A 15 14.48 -4.16 6.16
C PHE A 15 13.37 -4.66 7.11
N LYS A 16 13.67 -4.84 8.40
CA LYS A 16 12.66 -5.21 9.41
C LYS A 16 11.57 -4.15 9.56
N LEU A 17 11.93 -2.86 9.50
CA LEU A 17 10.97 -1.77 9.56
C LEU A 17 10.02 -1.76 8.35
N PHE A 18 10.52 -2.09 7.16
CA PHE A 18 9.68 -2.22 5.96
C PHE A 18 8.81 -3.49 5.95
N LEU A 19 9.28 -4.57 6.59
CA LEU A 19 8.49 -5.79 6.78
C LEU A 19 7.32 -5.62 7.77
N LEU A 20 7.35 -4.60 8.64
CA LEU A 20 6.28 -4.38 9.61
C LEU A 20 5.05 -3.77 8.91
N PRO A 21 3.90 -4.47 8.87
CA PRO A 21 2.67 -3.99 8.22
C PRO A 21 1.95 -2.91 9.03
N VAL A 22 2.64 -2.27 9.98
CA VAL A 22 2.11 -1.20 10.83
C VAL A 22 2.57 0.12 10.22
N GLY A 23 1.62 0.97 9.78
CA GLY A 23 1.82 2.10 8.85
C GLY A 23 2.94 3.13 9.15
N GLY A 24 3.65 3.03 10.27
CA GLY A 24 4.87 3.80 10.55
C GLY A 24 6.16 3.22 9.97
N GLY A 25 6.13 2.01 9.40
CA GLY A 25 7.31 1.32 8.87
C GLY A 25 8.05 2.12 7.79
N ILE A 26 7.32 2.76 6.86
CA ILE A 26 7.92 3.57 5.78
C ILE A 26 8.60 4.83 6.32
N PRO A 27 7.91 5.74 7.08
CA PRO A 27 8.57 6.92 7.64
C PRO A 27 9.76 6.57 8.53
N ALA A 28 9.62 5.57 9.41
CA ALA A 28 10.68 5.14 10.31
C ALA A 28 11.89 4.58 9.54
N GLY A 29 11.66 3.66 8.60
CA GLY A 29 12.73 3.05 7.79
C GLY A 29 13.47 4.07 6.93
N VAL A 30 12.75 5.05 6.35
CA VAL A 30 13.36 6.13 5.55
C VAL A 30 14.22 7.06 6.40
N LEU A 31 13.79 7.39 7.62
CA LEU A 31 14.59 8.22 8.53
C LEU A 31 15.83 7.48 9.04
N VAL A 32 15.69 6.22 9.44
CA VAL A 32 16.82 5.38 9.87
C VAL A 32 17.84 5.20 8.74
N ALA A 33 17.37 5.00 7.50
CA ALA A 33 18.23 4.90 6.33
C ALA A 33 19.01 6.19 6.08
N ARG A 34 18.35 7.34 6.17
CA ARG A 34 18.99 8.66 6.04
C ARG A 34 20.05 8.89 7.11
N ASP A 35 19.72 8.63 8.37
CA ASP A 35 20.62 8.84 9.51
C ASP A 35 21.82 7.90 9.46
N SER A 36 21.65 6.72 8.87
CA SER A 36 22.72 5.74 8.63
C SER A 36 23.53 6.01 7.35
N GLY A 37 23.24 7.10 6.62
CA GLY A 37 23.93 7.47 5.39
C GLY A 37 23.65 6.55 4.19
N VAL A 38 22.58 5.74 4.22
CA VAL A 38 22.21 4.82 3.14
C VAL A 38 21.65 5.62 1.97
N ALA A 39 22.17 5.36 0.78
CA ALA A 39 21.72 6.02 -0.44
C ALA A 39 20.26 5.67 -0.76
N TRP A 40 19.50 6.66 -1.26
CA TRP A 40 18.08 6.50 -1.57
C TRP A 40 17.74 5.30 -2.48
N PRO A 41 18.51 5.00 -3.55
CA PRO A 41 18.26 3.81 -4.37
C PRO A 41 18.38 2.49 -3.60
N VAL A 42 19.28 2.43 -2.62
CA VAL A 42 19.47 1.22 -1.79
C VAL A 42 18.30 1.03 -0.84
N THR A 43 17.80 2.13 -0.25
CA THR A 43 16.58 2.10 0.56
C THR A 43 15.36 1.65 -0.25
N ALA A 44 15.19 2.18 -1.46
CA ALA A 44 14.12 1.78 -2.37
C ALA A 44 14.24 0.31 -2.81
N ALA A 45 15.45 -0.18 -3.08
CA ALA A 45 15.69 -1.58 -3.38
C ALA A 45 15.38 -2.48 -2.18
N THR A 46 15.74 -2.06 -0.96
CA THR A 46 15.43 -2.79 0.28
C THR A 46 13.90 -2.87 0.50
N TYR A 47 13.19 -1.79 0.20
CA TYR A 47 11.73 -1.76 0.23
C TYR A 47 11.13 -2.73 -0.80
N LEU A 48 11.58 -2.67 -2.06
CA LEU A 48 11.15 -3.59 -3.12
C LEU A 48 11.38 -5.07 -2.76
N VAL A 49 12.53 -5.40 -2.17
CA VAL A 49 12.81 -6.76 -1.72
C VAL A 49 11.86 -7.17 -0.60
N SER A 50 11.50 -6.24 0.30
CA SER A 50 10.51 -6.49 1.36
C SER A 50 9.15 -6.83 0.76
N ASP A 51 8.69 -6.08 -0.25
CA ASP A 51 7.44 -6.35 -0.96
C ASP A 51 7.43 -7.69 -1.69
N LEU A 52 8.56 -8.08 -2.29
CA LEU A 52 8.70 -9.38 -2.95
C LEU A 52 8.61 -10.54 -1.95
N VAL A 53 9.26 -10.40 -0.79
CA VAL A 53 9.15 -11.39 0.30
C VAL A 53 7.71 -11.49 0.79
N LEU A 54 7.05 -10.34 0.97
CA LEU A 54 5.64 -10.28 1.35
C LEU A 54 4.75 -10.94 0.29
N ALA A 55 4.99 -10.67 -0.99
CA ALA A 55 4.25 -11.27 -2.09
C ALA A 55 4.32 -12.80 -2.08
N LEU A 56 5.51 -13.35 -1.88
CA LEU A 56 5.74 -14.79 -1.81
C LEU A 56 5.12 -15.41 -0.55
N ALA A 57 5.14 -14.71 0.58
CA ALA A 57 4.54 -15.18 1.83
C ALA A 57 3.01 -15.14 1.81
N PHE A 58 2.41 -14.09 1.23
CA PHE A 58 0.97 -13.88 1.27
C PHE A 58 0.21 -14.54 0.12
N GLU A 59 0.81 -14.74 -1.06
CA GLU A 59 0.14 -15.46 -2.15
C GLU A 59 -0.45 -16.82 -1.74
N PRO A 60 0.27 -17.74 -1.03
CA PRO A 60 -0.31 -19.01 -0.64
C PRO A 60 -1.47 -18.84 0.33
N VAL A 61 -1.39 -17.86 1.24
CA VAL A 61 -2.45 -17.53 2.19
C VAL A 61 -3.69 -17.01 1.47
N LEU A 62 -3.52 -16.08 0.52
CA LEU A 62 -4.59 -15.54 -0.31
C LEU A 62 -5.26 -16.62 -1.17
N ARG A 63 -4.46 -17.52 -1.76
CA ARG A 63 -4.99 -18.67 -2.52
C ARG A 63 -5.78 -19.63 -1.63
N LEU A 64 -5.27 -19.92 -0.43
CA LEU A 64 -5.97 -20.76 0.54
C LEU A 64 -7.32 -20.15 0.92
N PHE A 65 -7.36 -18.85 1.20
CA PHE A 65 -8.62 -18.14 1.44
C PHE A 65 -9.55 -18.19 0.24
N ALA A 66 -9.06 -17.92 -0.98
CA ALA A 66 -9.88 -18.00 -2.18
C ALA A 66 -10.49 -19.40 -2.40
N LEU A 67 -9.72 -20.46 -2.10
CA LEU A 67 -10.19 -21.85 -2.18
C LEU A 67 -11.25 -22.16 -1.12
N ILE A 68 -11.02 -21.78 0.13
CA ILE A 68 -11.95 -22.03 1.26
C ILE A 68 -13.25 -21.24 1.03
N PHE A 69 -13.14 -19.95 0.72
CA PHE A 69 -14.30 -19.08 0.52
C PHE A 69 -15.06 -19.40 -0.78
N GLY A 70 -14.37 -19.89 -1.82
CA GLY A 70 -15.00 -20.39 -3.04
C GLY A 70 -15.87 -21.63 -2.81
N ARG A 71 -15.59 -22.41 -1.76
CA ARG A 71 -16.34 -23.63 -1.41
C ARG A 71 -17.63 -23.35 -0.64
N ILE A 72 -17.74 -22.18 0.00
CA ILE A 72 -18.87 -21.81 0.86
C ILE A 72 -19.83 -20.90 0.08
N ARG A 73 -20.95 -21.46 -0.41
CA ARG A 73 -21.99 -20.76 -1.23
C ARG A 73 -22.45 -19.37 -0.72
N PRO A 74 -22.70 -19.15 0.58
CA PRO A 74 -23.09 -17.81 1.05
C PRO A 74 -21.92 -16.80 1.00
N LEU A 75 -20.69 -17.24 1.26
CA LEU A 75 -19.52 -16.36 1.23
C LEU A 75 -19.06 -16.04 -0.19
N SER A 76 -19.19 -16.97 -1.13
CA SER A 76 -18.91 -16.68 -2.54
C SER A 76 -19.91 -15.68 -3.13
N ARG A 77 -21.18 -15.70 -2.70
CA ARG A 77 -22.18 -14.67 -3.03
C ARG A 77 -21.86 -13.33 -2.40
N PHE A 78 -21.46 -13.31 -1.13
CA PHE A 78 -21.04 -12.07 -0.46
C PHE A 78 -19.79 -11.47 -1.10
N ALA A 79 -18.78 -12.29 -1.40
CA ALA A 79 -17.57 -11.87 -2.11
C ALA A 79 -17.89 -11.36 -3.52
N ALA A 80 -18.81 -12.00 -4.24
CA ALA A 80 -19.29 -11.52 -5.53
C ALA A 80 -20.04 -10.19 -5.42
N ALA A 81 -20.85 -10.01 -4.36
CA ALA A 81 -21.54 -8.75 -4.09
C ALA A 81 -20.57 -7.62 -3.73
N LEU A 82 -19.56 -7.90 -2.90
CA LEU A 82 -18.47 -6.97 -2.60
C LEU A 82 -17.65 -6.63 -3.84
N LYS A 83 -17.32 -7.63 -4.67
CA LYS A 83 -16.61 -7.43 -5.93
C LYS A 83 -17.42 -6.58 -6.91
N ALA A 84 -18.75 -6.78 -6.98
CA ALA A 84 -19.65 -5.97 -7.79
C ALA A 84 -19.86 -4.56 -7.22
N ALA A 85 -19.77 -4.37 -5.90
CA ALA A 85 -19.80 -3.05 -5.26
C ALA A 85 -18.49 -2.29 -5.51
N ASN A 86 -17.34 -2.95 -5.34
CA ASN A 86 -16.03 -2.39 -5.65
C ASN A 86 -15.87 -2.07 -7.14
N ALA A 87 -16.36 -2.92 -8.04
CA ALA A 87 -16.39 -2.62 -9.47
C ALA A 87 -17.21 -1.37 -9.77
N ARG A 88 -18.36 -1.18 -9.11
CA ARG A 88 -19.19 0.03 -9.22
C ARG A 88 -18.48 1.28 -8.70
N SER A 89 -17.80 1.18 -7.56
CA SER A 89 -17.00 2.30 -7.02
C SER A 89 -15.76 2.61 -7.88
N ALA A 90 -15.11 1.60 -8.44
CA ALA A 90 -13.98 1.77 -9.36
C ALA A 90 -14.42 2.38 -10.70
N THR A 91 -15.59 2.01 -11.23
CA THR A 91 -16.13 2.64 -12.45
C THR A 91 -16.43 4.13 -12.27
N GLN A 92 -16.77 4.57 -11.05
CA GLN A 92 -17.00 5.98 -10.74
C GLN A 92 -15.70 6.79 -10.58
N LEU A 93 -14.55 6.14 -10.36
CA LEU A 93 -13.27 6.81 -10.12
C LEU A 93 -12.31 6.73 -11.32
N THR A 94 -12.38 5.68 -12.14
CA THR A 94 -11.36 5.42 -13.18
C THR A 94 -11.92 4.90 -14.52
N GLY A 95 -13.24 4.85 -14.70
CA GLY A 95 -13.86 4.20 -15.86
C GLY A 95 -13.59 2.69 -15.87
N THR A 96 -14.24 1.95 -16.78
CA THR A 96 -14.18 0.49 -16.92
C THR A 96 -12.79 -0.06 -17.26
N SER A 97 -11.82 0.02 -16.34
CA SER A 97 -10.46 -0.43 -16.60
C SER A 97 -10.02 -1.48 -15.59
N SER A 98 -10.14 -2.74 -16.00
CA SER A 98 -9.31 -3.87 -15.54
C SER A 98 -7.85 -3.75 -16.02
N GLY A 99 -7.44 -2.54 -16.41
CA GLY A 99 -6.17 -2.25 -17.07
C GLY A 99 -5.02 -2.10 -16.08
N PRO A 100 -3.77 -2.30 -16.53
CA PRO A 100 -2.56 -2.20 -15.70
C PRO A 100 -2.51 -0.95 -14.81
N LEU A 101 -2.78 0.23 -15.37
CA LEU A 101 -2.70 1.50 -14.65
C LEU A 101 -3.76 1.63 -13.54
N ALA A 102 -4.97 1.11 -13.77
CA ALA A 102 -6.01 1.15 -12.75
C ALA A 102 -5.67 0.24 -11.57
N LEU A 103 -5.07 -0.92 -11.84
CA LEU A 103 -4.60 -1.84 -10.79
C LEU A 103 -3.46 -1.25 -9.96
N VAL A 104 -2.53 -0.54 -10.62
CA VAL A 104 -1.48 0.24 -9.95
C VAL A 104 -2.09 1.32 -9.07
N LEU A 105 -3.09 2.07 -9.56
CA LEU A 105 -3.76 3.12 -8.79
C LEU A 105 -4.57 2.58 -7.59
N VAL A 106 -5.20 1.41 -7.75
CA VAL A 106 -5.89 0.73 -6.64
C VAL A 106 -4.90 0.33 -5.56
N SER A 107 -3.75 -0.25 -5.94
CA SER A 107 -2.69 -0.60 -5.00
C SER A 107 -2.11 0.63 -4.29
N PHE A 108 -1.79 1.67 -5.06
CA PHE A 108 -1.29 2.96 -4.55
C PHE A 108 -2.25 3.61 -3.56
N GLY A 109 -3.55 3.56 -3.82
CA GLY A 109 -4.56 4.26 -3.01
C GLY A 109 -5.05 3.48 -1.79
N VAL A 110 -4.85 2.16 -1.75
CA VAL A 110 -5.36 1.29 -0.68
C VAL A 110 -4.21 0.54 -0.03
N ASP A 111 -3.70 -0.50 -0.69
CA ASP A 111 -2.55 -1.30 -0.29
C ASP A 111 -2.24 -2.37 -1.38
N PRO A 112 -1.03 -2.95 -1.40
CA PRO A 112 -0.64 -4.00 -2.36
C PRO A 112 -1.47 -5.28 -2.30
N MET A 113 -2.02 -5.66 -1.15
CA MET A 113 -2.87 -6.86 -1.02
C MET A 113 -4.23 -6.64 -1.69
N THR A 114 -4.82 -5.46 -1.50
CA THR A 114 -6.04 -5.04 -2.20
C THR A 114 -5.79 -4.93 -3.70
N GLY A 115 -4.65 -4.36 -4.11
CA GLY A 115 -4.22 -4.33 -5.51
C GLY A 115 -4.12 -5.73 -6.14
N ARG A 116 -3.44 -6.66 -5.45
CA ARG A 116 -3.26 -8.05 -5.88
C ARG A 116 -4.58 -8.80 -5.99
N SER A 117 -5.48 -8.64 -5.01
CA SER A 117 -6.80 -9.28 -4.99
C SER A 117 -7.67 -8.76 -6.14
N THR A 118 -7.59 -7.46 -6.43
CA THR A 118 -8.29 -6.81 -7.55
C THR A 118 -7.75 -7.30 -8.89
N ALA A 119 -6.43 -7.45 -9.02
CA ALA A 119 -5.81 -8.01 -10.22
C ALA A 119 -6.21 -9.49 -10.46
N LEU A 120 -6.27 -10.30 -9.39
CA LEU A 120 -6.80 -11.67 -9.48
C LEU A 120 -8.25 -11.67 -9.95
N ALA A 121 -9.04 -10.75 -9.38
CA ALA A 121 -10.44 -10.57 -9.72
C ALA A 121 -10.67 -10.17 -11.19
N ALA A 122 -9.72 -9.43 -11.77
CA ALA A 122 -9.67 -9.02 -13.16
C ALA A 122 -9.11 -10.10 -14.11
N GLY A 123 -8.67 -11.25 -13.59
CA GLY A 123 -8.15 -12.37 -14.38
C GLY A 123 -6.63 -12.30 -14.63
N HIS A 124 -5.91 -11.39 -14.00
CA HIS A 124 -4.44 -11.34 -14.13
C HIS A 124 -3.77 -12.45 -13.32
N GLY A 125 -2.80 -13.10 -13.95
CA GLY A 125 -1.99 -14.15 -13.34
C GLY A 125 -1.10 -13.64 -12.20
N PHE A 126 -0.39 -14.57 -11.55
CA PHE A 126 0.47 -14.29 -10.40
C PHE A 126 1.47 -13.14 -10.65
N LEU A 127 2.29 -13.25 -11.70
CA LEU A 127 3.35 -12.29 -12.01
C LEU A 127 2.80 -10.89 -12.33
N ALA A 128 1.84 -10.81 -13.27
CA ALA A 128 1.26 -9.53 -13.65
C ALA A 128 0.51 -8.86 -12.50
N GLY A 129 -0.25 -9.64 -11.71
CA GLY A 129 -1.00 -9.11 -10.58
C GLY A 129 -0.11 -8.55 -9.46
N TRP A 130 0.99 -9.23 -9.13
CA TRP A 130 1.97 -8.70 -8.18
C TRP A 130 2.79 -7.56 -8.75
N ALA A 131 3.13 -7.58 -10.05
CA ALA A 131 3.83 -6.47 -10.68
C ALA A 131 3.03 -5.16 -10.58
N PHE A 132 1.71 -5.19 -10.82
CA PHE A 132 0.86 -4.01 -10.64
C PHE A 132 0.71 -3.59 -9.18
N ALA A 133 0.59 -4.56 -8.27
CA ALA A 133 0.50 -4.29 -6.84
C ALA A 133 1.78 -3.59 -6.32
N ILE A 134 2.94 -4.18 -6.59
CA ILE A 134 4.25 -3.66 -6.18
C ILE A 134 4.53 -2.31 -6.82
N ALA A 135 4.18 -2.12 -8.10
CA ALA A 135 4.35 -0.82 -8.75
C ALA A 135 3.52 0.30 -8.09
N GLY A 136 2.29 -0.01 -7.65
CA GLY A 136 1.47 0.94 -6.90
C GLY A 136 2.03 1.24 -5.51
N ASP A 137 2.53 0.22 -4.82
CA ASP A 137 3.08 0.38 -3.47
C ASP A 137 4.42 1.14 -3.49
N LEU A 138 5.28 0.91 -4.48
CA LEU A 138 6.49 1.70 -4.70
C LEU A 138 6.17 3.19 -4.96
N LEU A 139 5.08 3.48 -5.69
CA LEU A 139 4.64 4.85 -5.90
C LEU A 139 4.19 5.49 -4.57
N TYR A 140 3.48 4.72 -3.74
CA TYR A 140 3.05 5.16 -2.41
C TYR A 140 4.26 5.43 -1.50
N PHE A 141 5.19 4.47 -1.43
CA PHE A 141 6.47 4.60 -0.75
C PHE A 141 7.21 5.87 -1.19
N ALA A 142 7.34 6.13 -2.49
CA ALA A 142 8.05 7.31 -2.99
C ALA A 142 7.42 8.62 -2.50
N VAL A 143 6.09 8.73 -2.54
CA VAL A 143 5.36 9.91 -2.05
C VAL A 143 5.59 10.10 -0.55
N ILE A 144 5.46 9.03 0.24
CA ILE A 144 5.66 9.10 1.69
C ILE A 144 7.12 9.39 2.05
N ALA A 145 8.08 8.76 1.38
CA ALA A 145 9.50 9.00 1.62
C ALA A 145 9.87 10.46 1.32
N LEU A 146 9.44 11.00 0.17
CA LEU A 146 9.72 12.39 -0.20
C LEU A 146 9.05 13.39 0.74
N THR A 147 7.80 13.15 1.14
CA THR A 147 7.09 14.02 2.09
C THR A 147 7.73 13.95 3.48
N THR A 148 8.09 12.76 3.97
CA THR A 148 8.78 12.57 5.25
C THR A 148 10.14 13.28 5.27
N LEU A 149 10.93 13.12 4.20
CA LEU A 149 12.24 13.77 4.10
C LEU A 149 12.14 15.30 4.04
N LYS A 150 11.15 15.83 3.30
CA LYS A 150 10.87 17.26 3.25
C LYS A 150 10.40 17.78 4.60
N LEU A 151 9.45 17.09 5.24
CA LEU A 151 8.90 17.50 6.53
C LEU A 151 9.96 17.48 7.63
N ASN A 152 10.82 16.45 7.68
CA ASN A 152 11.92 16.40 8.65
C ASN A 152 12.90 17.58 8.49
N ARG A 153 13.10 18.11 7.27
CA ARG A 153 13.93 19.32 7.09
C ARG A 153 13.36 20.55 7.81
N TYR A 154 12.04 20.63 7.97
CA TYR A 154 11.38 21.74 8.67
C TYR A 154 11.27 21.50 10.19
N VAL A 155 10.86 20.30 10.58
CA VAL A 155 10.58 19.96 11.99
C VAL A 155 11.84 19.64 12.78
N LYS A 156 12.91 19.16 12.12
CA LYS A 156 14.22 18.76 12.68
C LYS A 156 14.19 17.73 13.80
N ASP A 157 13.02 17.32 14.27
CA ASP A 157 12.81 16.20 15.19
C ASP A 157 12.20 14.99 14.44
N PRO A 158 12.93 13.86 14.36
CA PRO A 158 12.45 12.62 13.74
C PRO A 158 11.17 12.07 14.37
N ALA A 159 11.05 12.12 15.70
CA ALA A 159 9.91 11.52 16.41
C ALA A 159 8.62 12.28 16.10
N THR A 160 8.67 13.62 16.16
CA THR A 160 7.55 14.47 15.77
C THR A 160 7.22 14.34 14.28
N THR A 161 8.23 14.19 13.41
CA THR A 161 8.01 14.00 11.96
C THR A 161 7.24 12.70 11.69
N VAL A 162 7.66 11.58 12.28
CA VAL A 162 6.96 10.29 12.12
C VAL A 162 5.53 10.40 12.65
N GLY A 163 5.35 10.99 13.85
CA GLY A 163 4.02 11.21 14.42
C GLY A 163 3.11 12.05 13.52
N LEU A 164 3.63 13.08 12.88
CA LEU A 164 2.87 13.96 12.00
C LEU A 164 2.51 13.27 10.68
N VAL A 165 3.43 12.51 10.09
CA VAL A 165 3.13 11.70 8.89
C VAL A 165 2.09 10.63 9.21
N LEU A 166 2.21 9.94 10.34
CA LEU A 166 1.22 8.97 10.82
C LEU A 166 -0.16 9.61 11.03
N ALA A 167 -0.20 10.77 11.69
CA ALA A 167 -1.43 11.52 11.87
C ALA A 167 -2.03 11.93 10.53
N ALA A 168 -1.21 12.39 9.57
CA ALA A 168 -1.67 12.73 8.23
C ALA A 168 -2.23 11.52 7.48
N MET A 169 -1.55 10.36 7.52
CA MET A 169 -2.04 9.12 6.91
C MET A 169 -3.41 8.70 7.44
N LEU A 170 -3.68 8.93 8.73
CA LEU A 170 -4.97 8.61 9.34
C LEU A 170 -6.04 9.68 9.03
N LEU A 171 -5.68 10.95 9.16
CA LEU A 171 -6.63 12.07 9.13
C LEU A 171 -6.98 12.52 7.69
N VAL A 172 -6.03 12.45 6.76
CA VAL A 172 -6.24 12.91 5.37
C VAL A 172 -7.36 12.12 4.67
N PRO A 173 -7.37 10.77 4.70
CA PRO A 173 -8.46 10.00 4.08
C PRO A 173 -9.82 10.29 4.71
N MET A 174 -9.86 10.47 6.04
CA MET A 174 -11.07 10.84 6.77
C MET A 174 -11.59 12.22 6.37
N LEU A 175 -10.69 13.19 6.24
CA LEU A 175 -11.02 14.55 5.84
C LEU A 175 -11.52 14.60 4.40
N VAL A 176 -10.82 13.92 3.47
CA VAL A 176 -11.23 13.81 2.07
C VAL A 176 -12.62 13.16 1.96
N ARG A 177 -12.90 12.09 2.73
CA ARG A 177 -14.23 11.46 2.77
C ARG A 177 -15.30 12.41 3.33
N ARG A 178 -14.98 13.24 4.32
CA ARG A 178 -15.90 14.26 4.86
C ARG A 178 -16.23 15.34 3.83
N LEU A 179 -15.23 15.77 3.06
CA LEU A 179 -15.37 16.80 2.03
C LEU A 179 -16.05 16.27 0.75
N ARG A 180 -15.89 14.97 0.45
CA ARG A 180 -16.57 14.29 -0.67
C ARG A 180 -17.97 13.76 -0.32
N ARG A 181 -18.55 14.13 0.83
CA ARG A 181 -19.98 13.88 1.05
C ARG A 181 -20.76 14.52 -0.10
N PRO A 182 -21.63 13.79 -0.81
CA PRO A 182 -22.33 14.33 -1.96
C PRO A 182 -23.25 15.46 -1.47
N ALA A 183 -22.91 16.69 -1.84
CA ALA A 183 -23.86 17.77 -1.83
C ALA A 183 -24.87 17.49 -2.96
N GLY A 184 -26.06 17.00 -2.59
CA GLY A 184 -27.21 16.93 -3.49
C GLY A 184 -27.93 15.60 -3.54
N SER A 185 -28.76 15.31 -2.55
CA SER A 185 -30.06 14.66 -2.81
C SER A 185 -31.14 15.62 -2.32
N PRO A 186 -31.89 16.20 -3.27
CA PRO A 186 -33.34 16.05 -3.29
C PRO A 186 -33.83 15.81 -4.73
N ALA A 187 -34.96 15.19 -5.05
CA ALA A 187 -36.01 14.55 -4.29
C ALA A 187 -36.66 13.54 -5.25
N PHE A 188 -37.08 12.40 -4.71
CA PHE A 188 -38.10 11.56 -5.32
C PHE A 188 -39.38 12.38 -5.45
N ARG A 189 -39.94 12.50 -6.65
CA ARG A 189 -41.36 12.84 -6.85
C ARG A 189 -41.99 11.76 -7.74
N PRO A 190 -43.19 11.27 -7.36
CA PRO A 190 -43.86 10.17 -8.02
C PRO A 190 -44.28 10.52 -9.46
#